data_AF-A0A2D5WJ47-F1
#
_entry.id   AF-A0A2D5WJ47-F1
#
_cell.length_a   1.000
_cell.length_b   1.000
_cell.length_c   1.000
_cell.angle_alpha   90.00
_cell.angle_beta   90.00
_cell.angle_gamma   90.00
#
_symmetry.space_group_name_H-M   'P 1'
#
loop_
_entity.id
_entity.type
_entity.pdbx_description
1 polymer ?
#
loop_
_entity_poly.entity_id
_entity_poly.type
_entity_poly.pdbx_seq_one_letter_code
_entity_poly.pdbx_strand_id
1 'polypeptide(L)'
;MAAKKTNEEPETTQADVSGGPKPWVFVLMVLTLYWAINYLDGHSGGFNATVYTPHSDAAAVASLKVQKTPEEQAFESGARIYRGLCAACHQPNGLGNSNAGFPPLANSEWVLAPTPDRMIAIVLNGMQGPVEVSGQIYNKVAMPAQGVALSSEDIANVLSYIRRNGDWGDAHSLPLVTPEQVQAVRDSDAIVNRSAAWTADELKQQFPESQ
;
A
#
# COMPACT_ATOMS: atom_id res chain seq x y z
N MET A 1 -77.44 -55.48 -36.66
CA MET A 1 -76.21 -55.75 -37.43
C MET A 1 -75.23 -54.63 -37.16
N ALA A 2 -73.98 -54.98 -36.91
CA ALA A 2 -72.95 -54.15 -36.28
C ALA A 2 -72.51 -52.92 -37.10
N ALA A 3 -72.12 -51.86 -36.41
CA ALA A 3 -71.06 -50.96 -36.86
C ALA A 3 -70.39 -50.28 -35.64
N LYS A 4 -69.22 -50.82 -35.30
CA LYS A 4 -68.24 -50.34 -34.32
C LYS A 4 -67.47 -49.16 -34.94
N LYS A 5 -67.35 -48.02 -34.24
CA LYS A 5 -66.28 -47.02 -34.43
C LYS A 5 -66.05 -46.30 -33.08
N THR A 6 -65.18 -46.82 -32.22
CA THR A 6 -63.75 -46.44 -32.02
C THR A 6 -63.57 -45.01 -31.52
N ASN A 7 -63.24 -44.91 -30.23
CA ASN A 7 -62.80 -43.72 -29.52
C ASN A 7 -61.41 -43.31 -30.06
N GLU A 8 -61.25 -42.03 -30.41
CA GLU A 8 -59.95 -41.42 -30.71
C GLU A 8 -59.31 -40.94 -29.39
N GLU A 9 -58.15 -41.51 -29.08
CA GLU A 9 -57.22 -41.03 -28.06
C GLU A 9 -56.15 -40.22 -28.80
N PRO A 10 -55.74 -39.02 -28.33
CA PRO A 10 -54.80 -38.19 -29.05
C PRO A 10 -53.43 -38.88 -29.10
N GLU A 11 -52.99 -39.16 -30.32
CA GLU A 11 -51.68 -39.74 -30.64
C GLU A 11 -50.59 -38.82 -30.07
N THR A 12 -49.93 -39.27 -29.00
CA THR A 12 -48.70 -38.65 -28.52
C THR A 12 -47.65 -38.86 -29.59
N THR A 13 -47.41 -37.85 -30.42
CA THR A 13 -46.29 -37.81 -31.36
C THR A 13 -45.00 -37.94 -30.55
N GLN A 14 -44.49 -39.16 -30.45
CA GLN A 14 -43.11 -39.37 -30.00
C GLN A 14 -42.23 -38.69 -31.04
N ALA A 15 -41.55 -37.61 -30.64
CA ALA A 15 -40.54 -36.99 -31.47
C ALA A 15 -39.46 -38.05 -31.72
N ASP A 16 -39.45 -38.60 -32.93
CA ASP A 16 -38.37 -39.42 -33.45
C ASP A 16 -37.09 -38.59 -33.40
N VAL A 17 -36.22 -38.88 -32.44
CA VAL A 17 -34.87 -38.31 -32.38
C VAL A 17 -33.94 -39.15 -33.26
N SER A 18 -34.30 -39.36 -34.54
CA SER A 18 -33.47 -40.07 -35.54
C SER A 18 -32.32 -39.20 -36.09
N GLY A 19 -31.74 -38.36 -35.23
CA GLY A 19 -30.72 -37.39 -35.59
C GLY A 19 -29.41 -37.53 -34.81
N GLY A 20 -29.11 -38.69 -34.22
CA GLY A 20 -27.83 -38.90 -33.55
C GLY A 20 -26.64 -38.71 -34.50
N PRO A 21 -25.48 -38.19 -34.04
CA PRO A 21 -24.31 -38.05 -34.89
C PRO A 21 -23.96 -39.38 -35.54
N LYS A 22 -23.80 -39.38 -36.86
CA LYS A 22 -23.47 -40.59 -37.61
C LYS A 22 -22.15 -41.16 -37.06
N PRO A 23 -21.96 -42.49 -36.99
CA PRO A 23 -20.75 -43.11 -36.43
C PRO A 23 -19.42 -42.57 -36.98
N TRP A 24 -19.38 -42.16 -38.25
CA TRP A 24 -18.19 -41.58 -38.86
C TRP A 24 -17.77 -40.23 -38.24
N VAL A 25 -18.70 -39.47 -37.64
CA VAL A 25 -18.42 -38.21 -36.95
C VAL A 25 -17.55 -38.47 -35.72
N PHE A 26 -17.81 -39.54 -34.98
CA PHE A 26 -16.99 -39.95 -33.84
C PHE A 26 -15.60 -40.41 -34.28
N VAL A 27 -15.52 -41.16 -35.39
CA VAL A 27 -14.23 -41.57 -35.97
C VAL A 27 -13.40 -40.35 -36.40
N LEU A 28 -14.04 -39.37 -37.05
CA LEU A 28 -13.38 -38.13 -37.46
C LEU A 28 -12.93 -37.31 -36.25
N MET A 29 -13.77 -37.21 -35.20
CA MET A 29 -13.42 -36.53 -33.94
C MET A 29 -12.21 -37.19 -33.24
N VAL A 30 -12.16 -38.52 -33.19
CA VAL A 30 -11.01 -39.23 -32.60
C VAL A 30 -9.76 -39.03 -33.46
N LEU A 31 -9.88 -39.05 -34.79
CA LEU A 31 -8.77 -38.80 -35.69
C LEU A 31 -8.22 -37.37 -35.55
N THR A 32 -9.08 -36.36 -35.47
CA THR A 32 -8.65 -34.97 -35.29
C THR A 32 -8.03 -34.76 -33.92
N LEU A 33 -8.59 -35.35 -32.86
CA LEU A 33 -7.99 -35.31 -31.52
C LEU A 33 -6.62 -36.00 -31.50
N TYR A 34 -6.49 -37.18 -32.11
CA TYR A 34 -5.22 -37.90 -32.20
C TYR A 34 -4.16 -37.09 -32.94
N TRP A 35 -4.51 -36.51 -34.09
CA TRP A 35 -3.62 -35.64 -34.84
C TRP A 35 -3.28 -34.36 -34.08
N ALA A 36 -4.26 -33.73 -33.42
CA ALA A 36 -4.04 -32.54 -32.62
C ALA A 36 -3.09 -32.82 -31.45
N ILE A 37 -3.24 -33.95 -30.74
CA ILE A 37 -2.35 -34.37 -29.65
C ILE A 37 -0.93 -34.61 -30.18
N ASN A 38 -0.78 -35.38 -31.27
CA ASN A 38 0.56 -35.63 -31.84
C ASN A 38 1.21 -34.35 -32.39
N TYR A 39 0.43 -33.47 -33.02
CA TYR A 39 0.91 -32.18 -33.49
C TYR A 39 1.34 -31.29 -32.32
N LEU A 40 0.51 -31.21 -31.27
CA LEU A 40 0.82 -30.46 -30.05
C LEU A 40 2.06 -31.04 -29.36
N ASP A 41 2.18 -32.37 -29.21
CA ASP A 41 3.36 -32.99 -28.60
C ASP A 41 4.64 -32.74 -29.42
N GLY A 42 4.54 -32.79 -30.75
CA GLY A 42 5.69 -32.53 -31.64
C GLY A 42 6.07 -31.05 -31.79
N HIS A 43 5.13 -30.11 -31.61
CA HIS A 43 5.31 -28.68 -31.91
C HIS A 43 5.10 -27.73 -30.72
N SER A 44 4.64 -28.20 -29.55
CA SER A 44 4.48 -27.36 -28.35
C SER A 44 5.80 -27.01 -27.66
N GLY A 45 6.94 -27.37 -28.26
CA GLY A 45 8.27 -27.12 -27.71
C GLY A 45 8.59 -27.95 -26.48
N GLY A 46 7.74 -28.91 -26.12
CA GLY A 46 7.77 -29.63 -24.85
C GLY A 46 7.53 -28.64 -23.71
N PHE A 47 6.57 -28.92 -22.82
CA PHE A 47 6.49 -28.22 -21.54
C PHE A 47 7.67 -28.63 -20.65
N ASN A 48 8.88 -28.32 -21.11
CA ASN A 48 10.12 -28.69 -20.49
C ASN A 48 10.25 -27.82 -19.25
N ALA A 49 10.30 -28.46 -18.08
CA ALA A 49 10.47 -27.76 -16.81
C ALA A 49 11.70 -26.82 -16.84
N THR A 50 12.75 -27.16 -17.60
CA THR A 50 13.94 -26.29 -17.74
C THR A 50 13.68 -24.97 -18.47
N VAL A 51 12.57 -24.85 -19.21
CA VAL A 51 12.18 -23.63 -19.96
C VAL A 51 11.16 -22.78 -19.18
N TYR A 52 10.30 -23.41 -18.37
CA TYR A 52 9.21 -22.72 -17.65
C TYR A 52 9.42 -22.59 -16.13
N THR A 53 10.34 -23.35 -15.53
CA THR A 53 10.86 -23.08 -14.18
C THR A 53 12.26 -22.51 -14.32
N PRO A 54 12.44 -21.17 -14.36
CA PRO A 54 13.79 -20.63 -14.44
C PRO A 54 14.60 -20.96 -13.16
N HIS A 55 13.93 -21.21 -12.04
CA HIS A 55 14.57 -21.49 -10.75
C HIS A 55 13.81 -22.59 -9.98
N SER A 56 14.50 -23.69 -9.69
CA SER A 56 14.00 -24.82 -8.88
C SER A 56 14.21 -24.61 -7.37
N ASP A 57 14.85 -23.50 -6.98
CA ASP A 57 15.25 -23.20 -5.61
C ASP A 57 14.70 -21.83 -5.18
N ALA A 58 13.88 -21.85 -4.13
CA ALA A 58 13.33 -20.64 -3.52
C ALA A 58 14.43 -19.73 -2.94
N ALA A 59 15.58 -20.28 -2.53
CA ALA A 59 16.72 -19.50 -2.06
C ALA A 59 17.40 -18.76 -3.21
N ALA A 60 17.50 -19.36 -4.39
CA ALA A 60 17.97 -18.69 -5.61
C ALA A 60 17.01 -17.58 -6.06
N VAL A 61 15.69 -17.77 -5.93
CA VAL A 61 14.71 -16.70 -6.20
C VAL A 61 14.79 -15.59 -5.15
N ALA A 62 15.04 -15.93 -3.88
CA ALA A 62 15.18 -14.96 -2.80
C ALA A 62 16.46 -14.11 -2.95
N SER A 63 17.56 -14.68 -3.46
CA SER A 63 18.79 -13.93 -3.74
C SER A 63 18.71 -13.07 -5.00
N LEU A 64 17.74 -13.32 -5.90
CA LEU A 64 17.46 -12.50 -7.08
C LEU A 64 16.53 -11.32 -6.80
N LYS A 65 15.81 -11.32 -5.67
CA LYS A 65 15.11 -10.10 -5.22
C LYS A 65 16.18 -9.08 -4.87
N VAL A 66 16.20 -7.96 -5.59
CA VAL A 66 17.04 -6.79 -5.23
C VAL A 66 16.78 -6.51 -3.75
N GLN A 67 17.78 -6.80 -2.92
CA GLN A 67 17.67 -6.56 -1.49
C GLN A 67 17.70 -5.04 -1.32
N LYS A 68 16.53 -4.48 -1.05
CA LYS A 68 16.40 -3.07 -0.71
C LYS A 68 17.28 -2.77 0.49
N THR A 69 18.04 -1.70 0.39
CA THR A 69 18.78 -1.16 1.52
C THR A 69 17.81 -0.85 2.67
N PRO A 70 18.27 -0.86 3.93
CA PRO A 70 17.44 -0.45 5.06
C PRO A 70 16.79 0.93 4.84
N GLU A 71 17.48 1.85 4.17
CA GLU A 71 16.96 3.16 3.80
C GLU A 71 15.76 3.07 2.85
N GLU A 72 15.88 2.31 1.75
CA GLU A 72 14.78 2.13 0.79
C GLU A 72 13.57 1.44 1.44
N GLN A 73 13.80 0.49 2.34
CA GLN A 73 12.74 -0.17 3.09
C GLN A 73 12.02 0.80 4.03
N ALA A 74 12.78 1.62 4.78
CA ALA A 74 12.25 2.65 5.66
C ALA A 74 11.43 3.69 4.87
N PHE A 75 11.95 4.17 3.74
CA PHE A 75 11.27 5.13 2.88
C PHE A 75 9.95 4.57 2.32
N GLU A 76 9.94 3.34 1.81
CA GLU A 76 8.71 2.70 1.31
C GLU A 76 7.69 2.45 2.41
N SER A 77 8.15 2.04 3.59
CA SER A 77 7.28 1.84 4.76
C SER A 77 6.66 3.16 5.20
N GLY A 78 7.49 4.20 5.32
CA GLY A 78 7.06 5.56 5.63
C GLY A 78 6.06 6.11 4.62
N ALA A 79 6.29 5.87 3.32
CA ALA A 79 5.37 6.28 2.26
C ALA A 79 3.99 5.61 2.38
N ARG A 80 3.93 4.34 2.83
CA ARG A 80 2.65 3.64 3.06
C ARG A 80 1.93 4.25 4.26
N ILE A 81 2.63 4.45 5.37
CA ILE A 81 2.06 5.05 6.59
C ILE A 81 1.56 6.47 6.30
N TYR A 82 2.36 7.28 5.61
CA TYR A 82 2.00 8.64 5.22
C TYR A 82 0.70 8.67 4.42
N ARG A 83 0.58 7.82 3.40
CA ARG A 83 -0.65 7.74 2.58
C ARG A 83 -1.87 7.28 3.37
N GLY A 84 -1.69 6.37 4.33
CA GLY A 84 -2.78 5.84 5.13
C GLY A 84 -3.29 6.78 6.21
N LEU A 85 -2.41 7.59 6.82
CA LEU A 85 -2.75 8.36 8.03
C LEU A 85 -2.54 9.88 7.89
N CYS A 86 -1.45 10.30 7.24
CA CYS A 86 -1.03 11.70 7.25
C CYS A 86 -1.59 12.49 6.06
N ALA A 87 -1.67 11.84 4.89
CA ALA A 87 -2.05 12.46 3.62
C ALA A 87 -3.50 12.97 3.59
N ALA A 88 -4.38 12.46 4.47
CA ALA A 88 -5.75 12.96 4.59
C ALA A 88 -5.81 14.46 4.94
N CYS A 89 -4.88 14.91 5.78
CA CYS A 89 -4.79 16.31 6.21
C CYS A 89 -3.67 17.05 5.47
N HIS A 90 -2.47 16.46 5.40
CA HIS A 90 -1.29 17.10 4.80
C HIS A 90 -1.20 16.96 3.27
N GLN A 91 -2.17 16.27 2.66
CA GLN A 91 -2.24 15.97 1.22
C GLN A 91 -1.13 15.03 0.72
N PRO A 92 -1.34 14.29 -0.37
CA PRO A 92 -0.31 13.42 -0.94
C PRO A 92 0.97 14.16 -1.35
N ASN A 93 0.83 15.43 -1.77
CA ASN A 93 1.94 16.30 -2.17
C ASN A 93 2.58 17.06 -0.99
N GLY A 94 2.15 16.83 0.25
CA GLY A 94 2.71 17.49 1.43
C GLY A 94 2.44 18.99 1.51
N LEU A 95 1.62 19.59 0.64
CA LEU A 95 1.31 21.02 0.65
C LEU A 95 0.19 21.39 1.62
N GLY A 96 -0.47 20.41 2.24
CA GLY A 96 -1.60 20.65 3.14
C GLY A 96 -2.76 21.37 2.45
N ASN A 97 -3.56 22.07 3.25
CA ASN A 97 -4.68 22.87 2.77
C ASN A 97 -4.86 24.08 3.69
N SER A 98 -4.33 25.23 3.26
CA SER A 98 -4.39 26.48 4.03
C SER A 98 -5.82 26.96 4.32
N ASN A 99 -6.77 26.68 3.44
CA ASN A 99 -8.17 27.07 3.66
C ASN A 99 -8.80 26.26 4.81
N ALA A 100 -8.56 24.95 4.82
CA ALA A 100 -8.99 24.02 5.87
C ALA A 100 -8.16 24.15 7.16
N GLY A 101 -7.00 24.80 7.11
CA GLY A 101 -6.12 24.99 8.26
C GLY A 101 -5.10 23.87 8.47
N PHE A 102 -4.81 23.07 7.45
CA PHE A 102 -3.75 22.05 7.49
C PHE A 102 -2.44 22.62 6.92
N PRO A 103 -1.35 22.65 7.71
CA PRO A 103 -0.08 23.22 7.28
C PRO A 103 0.66 22.33 6.27
N PRO A 104 1.50 22.93 5.40
CA PRO A 104 2.40 22.18 4.53
C PRO A 104 3.51 21.51 5.34
N LEU A 105 3.91 20.33 4.89
CA LEU A 105 5.12 19.62 5.31
C LEU A 105 6.25 19.81 4.30
N ALA A 106 5.92 19.96 3.02
CA ALA A 106 6.88 20.26 1.97
C ALA A 106 7.53 21.63 2.20
N ASN A 107 8.87 21.66 2.21
CA ASN A 107 9.73 22.81 2.52
C ASN A 107 9.41 23.54 3.84
N SER A 108 8.76 22.87 4.78
CA SER A 108 8.44 23.43 6.09
C SER A 108 9.67 23.53 6.96
N GLU A 109 9.89 24.69 7.59
CA GLU A 109 10.96 24.92 8.55
C GLU A 109 10.93 23.95 9.74
N TRP A 110 9.73 23.46 10.11
CA TRP A 110 9.56 22.45 11.15
C TRP A 110 10.04 21.07 10.71
N VAL A 111 9.87 20.76 9.43
CA VAL A 111 10.31 19.50 8.83
C VAL A 111 11.81 19.53 8.56
N LEU A 112 12.33 20.68 8.14
CA LEU A 112 13.72 20.85 7.75
C LEU A 112 14.67 21.20 8.91
N ALA A 113 14.15 21.29 10.14
CA ALA A 113 14.96 21.52 11.33
C ALA A 113 16.09 20.46 11.46
N PRO A 114 17.27 20.83 11.98
CA PRO A 114 18.43 19.92 12.07
C PRO A 114 18.11 18.62 12.83
N THR A 115 17.39 18.72 13.94
CA THR A 115 16.97 17.57 14.75
C THR A 115 15.50 17.20 14.49
N PRO A 116 15.16 15.90 14.51
CA PRO A 116 13.78 15.44 14.30
C PRO A 116 12.91 15.52 15.57
N ASP A 117 13.48 15.91 16.72
CA ASP A 117 12.84 15.74 18.05
C ASP A 117 11.48 16.44 18.15
N ARG A 118 11.35 17.63 17.58
CA ARG A 118 10.06 18.34 17.52
C ARG A 118 9.02 17.56 16.73
N MET A 119 9.38 17.05 15.55
CA MET A 119 8.46 16.26 14.73
C MET A 119 8.04 14.98 15.45
N ILE A 120 8.98 14.34 16.13
CA ILE A 120 8.71 13.14 16.94
C ILE A 120 7.70 13.48 18.04
N ALA A 121 7.95 14.53 18.82
CA ALA A 121 7.05 14.96 19.89
C ALA A 121 5.63 15.32 19.38
N ILE A 122 5.54 15.97 18.21
CA ILE A 122 4.27 16.30 17.55
C ILE A 122 3.50 15.03 17.17
N VAL A 123 4.16 14.04 16.57
CA VAL A 123 3.49 12.78 16.20
C VAL A 123 3.07 12.01 17.45
N LEU A 124 3.87 12.03 18.52
CA LEU A 124 3.59 11.29 19.74
C LEU A 124 2.37 11.84 20.50
N ASN A 125 2.31 13.16 20.73
CA ASN A 125 1.28 13.78 21.59
C ASN A 125 0.34 14.75 20.88
N GLY A 126 0.54 14.99 19.58
CA GLY A 126 -0.24 15.95 18.81
C GLY A 126 0.22 17.39 19.02
N MET A 127 -0.40 18.31 18.28
CA MET A 127 -0.15 19.76 18.37
C MET A 127 -1.46 20.53 18.31
N GLN A 128 -1.56 21.62 19.07
CA GLN A 128 -2.65 22.58 19.02
C GLN A 128 -2.15 24.03 19.15
N GLY A 129 -3.03 24.98 18.84
CA GLY A 129 -2.72 26.40 18.94
C GLY A 129 -2.07 26.97 17.67
N PRO A 130 -1.66 28.24 17.70
CA PRO A 130 -1.08 28.90 16.56
C PRO A 130 0.31 28.34 16.24
N VAL A 131 0.50 27.92 14.99
CA VAL A 131 1.79 27.54 14.43
C VAL A 131 2.04 28.34 13.15
N GLU A 132 3.21 28.95 13.04
CA GLU A 132 3.65 29.58 11.80
C GLU A 132 4.41 28.55 10.96
N VAL A 133 4.00 28.41 9.70
CA VAL A 133 4.68 27.56 8.72
C VAL A 133 4.76 28.32 7.41
N SER A 134 5.97 28.52 6.89
CA SER A 134 6.21 29.24 5.62
C SER A 134 5.54 30.64 5.59
N GLY A 135 5.58 31.36 6.71
CA GLY A 135 5.02 32.72 6.83
C GLY A 135 3.49 32.79 6.95
N GLN A 136 2.80 31.66 7.14
CA GLN A 136 1.36 31.59 7.35
C GLN A 136 1.04 31.00 8.73
N ILE A 137 0.06 31.58 9.43
CA ILE A 137 -0.35 31.11 10.76
C ILE A 137 -1.53 30.13 10.65
N TYR A 138 -1.38 28.95 11.23
CA TYR A 138 -2.37 27.89 11.30
C TYR A 138 -2.83 27.73 12.75
N ASN A 139 -4.14 27.86 13.01
CA ASN A 139 -4.73 27.72 14.35
C ASN A 139 -6.18 27.17 14.31
N LYS A 140 -6.61 26.60 13.17
CA LYS A 140 -8.01 26.18 12.99
C LYS A 140 -8.25 24.75 13.44
N VAL A 141 -7.24 23.90 13.35
CA VAL A 141 -7.34 22.46 13.59
C VAL A 141 -6.16 22.01 14.44
N ALA A 142 -6.43 21.17 15.43
CA ALA A 142 -5.40 20.49 16.20
C ALA A 142 -5.00 19.19 15.50
N MET A 143 -3.70 18.88 15.51
CA MET A 143 -3.19 17.58 15.07
C MET A 143 -3.35 16.56 16.20
N PRO A 144 -4.10 15.46 16.01
CA PRO A 144 -4.28 14.45 17.04
C PRO A 144 -3.01 13.62 17.25
N ALA A 145 -2.80 13.19 18.51
CA ALA A 145 -1.72 12.28 18.89
C ALA A 145 -1.80 10.93 18.14
N GLN A 146 -0.68 10.48 17.60
CA GLN A 146 -0.54 9.17 16.93
C GLN A 146 0.39 8.22 17.70
N GLY A 147 1.01 8.66 18.79
CA GLY A 147 2.01 7.87 19.53
C GLY A 147 1.49 6.56 20.12
N VAL A 148 0.18 6.47 20.40
CA VAL A 148 -0.45 5.23 20.88
C VAL A 148 -0.71 4.24 19.74
N ALA A 149 -0.99 4.73 18.54
CA ALA A 149 -1.33 3.91 17.39
C ALA A 149 -0.11 3.41 16.61
N LEU A 150 1.01 4.15 16.66
CA LEU A 150 2.22 3.86 15.89
C LEU A 150 3.37 3.43 16.79
N SER A 151 4.10 2.41 16.35
CA SER A 151 5.35 1.98 16.97
C SER A 151 6.47 3.00 16.74
N SER A 152 7.56 2.92 17.53
CA SER A 152 8.72 3.80 17.33
C SER A 152 9.37 3.61 15.95
N GLU A 153 9.32 2.39 15.40
CA GLU A 153 9.78 2.08 14.04
C GLU A 153 8.88 2.72 12.98
N ASP A 154 7.56 2.63 13.12
CA ASP A 154 6.61 3.23 12.17
C ASP A 154 6.75 4.76 12.13
N ILE A 155 6.92 5.38 13.30
CA ILE A 155 7.17 6.82 13.41
C ILE A 155 8.50 7.18 12.76
N ALA A 156 9.57 6.43 13.02
CA ALA A 156 10.87 6.66 12.41
C ALA A 156 10.80 6.59 10.87
N ASN A 157 10.09 5.58 10.35
CA ASN A 157 9.89 5.38 8.91
C ASN A 157 9.10 6.54 8.27
N VAL A 158 7.96 6.93 8.85
CA VAL A 158 7.13 8.01 8.28
C VAL A 158 7.82 9.38 8.37
N LEU A 159 8.53 9.66 9.46
CA LEU A 159 9.29 10.90 9.59
C LEU A 159 10.47 10.94 8.63
N SER A 160 11.16 9.81 8.43
CA SER A 160 12.21 9.67 7.42
C SER A 160 11.67 9.93 6.02
N TYR A 161 10.51 9.37 5.67
CA TYR A 161 9.85 9.66 4.39
C TYR A 161 9.55 11.16 4.25
N ILE A 162 8.93 11.78 5.25
CA ILE A 162 8.58 13.22 5.23
C ILE A 162 9.83 14.10 5.05
N ARG A 163 10.93 13.78 5.72
CA ARG A 163 12.18 14.57 5.69
C ARG A 163 13.06 14.29 4.46
N ARG A 164 12.78 13.22 3.71
CA ARG A 164 13.60 12.78 2.56
C ARG A 164 12.84 12.71 1.24
N ASN A 165 11.57 13.11 1.21
CA ASN A 165 10.78 13.07 -0.01
C ASN A 165 11.24 14.15 -0.98
N GLY A 166 12.07 13.77 -1.96
CA GLY A 166 12.63 14.69 -2.96
C GLY A 166 11.57 15.39 -3.82
N ASP A 167 10.37 14.82 -3.96
CA ASP A 167 9.26 15.48 -4.67
C ASP A 167 8.78 16.76 -3.98
N TRP A 168 9.16 16.95 -2.71
CA TRP A 168 8.78 18.10 -1.90
C TRP A 168 9.85 19.20 -1.87
N GLY A 169 10.99 18.99 -2.50
CA GLY A 169 12.07 19.98 -2.66
C GLY A 169 13.45 19.44 -2.31
N ASP A 170 14.50 20.08 -2.83
CA ASP A 170 15.90 19.63 -2.69
C ASP A 170 16.38 19.58 -1.23
N ALA A 171 15.76 20.37 -0.35
CA ALA A 171 16.06 20.39 1.07
C ALA A 171 15.61 19.11 1.81
N HIS A 172 14.72 18.30 1.22
CA HIS A 172 14.29 17.02 1.75
C HIS A 172 15.34 15.92 1.47
N SER A 173 16.54 16.11 1.98
CA SER A 173 17.68 15.17 1.87
C SER A 173 18.35 14.93 3.22
N LEU A 174 17.58 15.07 4.30
CA LEU A 174 18.06 14.97 5.69
C LEU A 174 18.38 13.53 6.09
N PRO A 175 19.20 13.33 7.14
CA PRO A 175 19.45 12.00 7.71
C PRO A 175 18.17 11.26 8.09
N LEU A 176 18.21 9.93 8.03
CA LEU A 176 17.10 9.10 8.50
C LEU A 176 16.83 9.35 9.98
N VAL A 177 15.54 9.38 10.32
CA VAL A 177 15.10 9.28 11.71
C VAL A 177 15.18 7.81 12.09
N THR A 178 15.91 7.53 13.15
CA THR A 178 16.13 6.17 13.65
C THR A 178 15.08 5.79 14.70
N PRO A 179 14.70 4.51 14.82
CA PRO A 179 13.81 4.04 15.89
C PRO A 179 14.32 4.40 17.28
N GLU A 180 15.64 4.42 17.47
CA GLU A 180 16.29 4.77 18.74
C GLU A 180 16.07 6.25 19.11
N GLN A 181 16.15 7.17 18.12
CA GLN A 181 15.81 8.58 18.35
C GLN A 181 14.35 8.74 18.76
N VAL A 182 13.44 8.02 18.09
CA VAL A 182 12.02 8.06 18.45
C VAL A 182 11.78 7.52 19.85
N GLN A 183 12.43 6.41 20.19
CA GLN A 183 12.31 5.80 21.50
C GLN A 183 12.86 6.71 22.60
N ALA A 184 14.00 7.35 22.37
CA ALA A 184 14.59 8.30 23.31
C ALA A 184 13.65 9.48 23.62
N VAL A 185 12.98 10.03 22.61
CA VAL A 185 11.98 11.09 22.82
C VAL A 185 10.74 10.52 23.52
N ARG A 186 10.26 9.34 23.13
CA ARG A 186 9.09 8.68 23.73
C ARG A 186 9.28 8.42 25.23
N ASP A 187 10.48 8.03 25.64
CA ASP A 187 10.81 7.73 27.04
C ASP A 187 11.20 8.97 27.85
N SER A 188 11.28 10.15 27.20
CA SER A 188 11.59 11.39 27.90
C SER A 188 10.47 11.79 28.87
N ASP A 189 10.84 12.37 30.01
CA ASP A 189 9.89 12.88 31.02
C ASP A 189 8.90 13.90 30.43
N ALA A 190 9.32 14.62 29.39
CA ALA A 190 8.51 15.60 28.67
C ALA A 190 7.35 14.96 27.90
N ILE A 191 7.48 13.70 27.48
CA ILE A 191 6.45 12.95 26.77
C ILE A 191 5.64 12.09 27.73
N VAL A 192 6.32 11.34 28.62
CA VAL A 192 5.68 10.38 29.53
C VAL A 192 4.71 11.08 30.49
N ASN A 193 5.08 12.25 31.02
CA ASN A 193 4.25 12.97 31.99
C ASN A 193 3.20 13.87 31.32
N ARG A 194 3.13 13.87 29.97
CA ARG A 194 2.27 14.79 29.21
C ARG A 194 1.12 14.05 28.55
N SER A 195 -0.10 14.46 28.88
CA SER A 195 -1.33 14.02 28.19
C SER A 195 -1.91 15.08 27.25
N ALA A 196 -1.41 16.31 27.31
CA ALA A 196 -1.88 17.42 26.49
C ALA A 196 -1.12 17.54 25.15
N ALA A 197 -1.80 18.03 24.11
CA ALA A 197 -1.15 18.36 22.83
C ALA A 197 -0.17 19.52 22.98
N TRP A 198 0.89 19.53 22.17
CA TRP A 198 1.93 20.56 22.21
C TRP A 198 1.48 21.88 21.60
N THR A 199 2.01 22.99 22.09
CA THR A 199 2.02 24.27 21.38
C THR A 199 3.37 24.51 20.69
N ALA A 200 3.37 25.38 19.66
CA ALA A 200 4.59 25.71 18.93
C ALA A 200 5.71 26.26 19.84
N ASP A 201 5.34 27.11 20.81
CA ASP A 201 6.31 27.73 21.72
C ASP A 201 6.89 26.73 22.72
N GLU A 202 6.07 25.83 23.28
CA GLU A 202 6.54 24.76 24.17
C GLU A 202 7.53 23.85 23.45
N LEU A 203 7.28 23.48 22.20
CA LEU A 203 8.19 22.64 21.41
C LEU A 203 9.53 23.32 21.17
N LYS A 204 9.53 24.62 20.88
CA LYS A 204 10.78 25.39 20.67
C LYS A 204 11.59 25.50 21.97
N GLN A 205 10.94 25.62 23.11
CA GLN A 205 11.59 25.68 24.43
C GLN A 205 12.13 24.30 24.86
N GLN A 206 11.34 23.24 24.69
CA GLN A 206 11.72 21.89 25.09
C GLN A 206 12.78 21.27 24.17
N PHE A 207 12.70 21.55 22.86
CA PHE A 207 13.59 21.02 21.85
C PHE A 207 14.19 22.17 21.03
N PRO A 208 15.24 22.85 21.54
CA PRO A 208 15.90 23.94 20.82
C PRO A 208 16.63 23.41 19.56
N GLU A 209 16.75 24.24 18.53
CA GLU A 209 17.41 23.88 17.25
C GLU A 209 18.93 23.71 17.37
N SER A 210 19.53 24.22 18.45
CA SER A 210 20.96 24.19 18.69
C SER A 210 21.32 23.16 19.76
N GLN A 211 21.83 22.00 19.33
CA GLN A 211 22.91 21.26 19.99
C GLN A 211 23.83 20.64 18.94
#